data_AF-A0A136NV97-F1
#
_entry.id   AF-A0A136NV97-F1
#
_cell.length_a   1.000
_cell.length_b   1.000
_cell.length_c   1.000
_cell.angle_alpha   90.00
_cell.angle_beta   90.00
_cell.angle_gamma   90.00
#
_symmetry.space_group_name_H-M   'P 1'
#
loop_
_entity.id
_entity.type
_entity.pdbx_description
1 polymer ?
#
loop_
_entity_poly.entity_id
_entity_poly.type
_entity_poly.pdbx_seq_one_letter_code
_entity_poly.pdbx_strand_id
1 'polypeptide(L)'
;MLKSLSKITRKISSHLNKRVTKENYGQIIALGGGGFSDQPDNLLLDEYLLLQTNKAKPKVLFLPTAGGDHEDYISKFYRAYKKFNCTHVHLSLTKKPVSHRKLEQLVMSQDLIFVGGGSLNF
;
A
#
# COMPACT_ATOMS: atom_id res chain seq x y z
N MET A 1 -43.07 -28.61 10.29
CA MET A 1 -42.40 -27.91 9.17
C MET A 1 -41.72 -26.59 9.57
N LEU A 2 -42.37 -25.67 10.27
CA LEU A 2 -41.83 -24.32 10.58
C LEU A 2 -40.54 -24.28 11.44
N LYS A 3 -40.32 -25.25 12.34
CA LYS A 3 -39.08 -25.34 13.15
C LYS A 3 -37.83 -25.69 12.34
N SER A 4 -38.00 -26.34 11.18
CA SER A 4 -36.90 -26.75 10.28
C SER A 4 -36.37 -25.53 9.48
N LEU A 5 -37.28 -24.70 8.99
CA LEU A 5 -36.95 -23.51 8.21
C LEU A 5 -36.12 -22.49 9.03
N SER A 6 -36.44 -22.28 10.32
CA SER A 6 -35.68 -21.34 11.18
C SER A 6 -34.25 -21.80 11.52
N LYS A 7 -33.97 -23.10 11.46
CA LYS A 7 -32.61 -23.65 11.61
C LYS A 7 -31.80 -23.44 10.33
N ILE A 8 -32.45 -23.56 9.17
CA ILE A 8 -31.82 -23.33 7.87
C ILE A 8 -31.46 -21.85 7.70
N THR A 9 -32.37 -20.92 8.02
CA THR A 9 -32.07 -19.47 7.97
C THR A 9 -30.93 -19.08 8.90
N ARG A 10 -30.90 -19.60 10.14
CA ARG A 10 -29.78 -19.36 11.07
C ARG A 10 -28.46 -19.95 10.59
N LYS A 11 -28.48 -21.13 9.95
CA LYS A 11 -27.27 -21.79 9.42
C LYS A 11 -26.72 -21.08 8.18
N ILE A 12 -27.60 -20.50 7.36
CA ILE A 12 -27.23 -19.67 6.21
C ILE A 12 -26.67 -18.32 6.68
N SER A 13 -27.33 -17.62 7.62
CA SER A 13 -26.78 -16.39 8.23
C SER A 13 -25.43 -16.62 8.91
N SER A 14 -25.24 -17.75 9.61
CA SER A 14 -23.96 -18.05 10.24
C SER A 14 -22.86 -18.45 9.25
N HIS A 15 -23.21 -19.04 8.10
CA HIS A 15 -22.25 -19.28 7.00
C HIS A 15 -21.90 -18.02 6.22
N LEU A 16 -22.85 -17.09 6.04
CA LEU A 16 -22.62 -15.81 5.39
C LEU A 16 -21.76 -14.88 6.26
N ASN A 17 -22.01 -14.85 7.58
CA ASN A 17 -21.20 -14.06 8.52
C ASN A 17 -19.79 -14.65 8.75
N LYS A 18 -19.57 -15.95 8.54
CA LYS A 18 -18.23 -16.56 8.63
C LYS A 18 -17.27 -16.14 7.52
N ARG A 19 -17.77 -15.56 6.42
CA ARG A 19 -16.90 -14.93 5.40
C ARG A 19 -16.45 -13.52 5.79
N VAL A 20 -16.95 -12.98 6.90
CA VAL A 20 -16.65 -11.63 7.39
C VAL A 20 -16.04 -11.70 8.79
N THR A 21 -14.90 -12.39 8.92
CA THR A 21 -13.83 -12.06 9.87
C THR A 21 -12.54 -12.71 9.36
N LYS A 22 -12.11 -12.35 8.14
CA LYS A 22 -10.71 -12.56 7.79
C LYS A 22 -9.96 -11.51 8.60
N GLU A 23 -9.16 -11.91 9.58
CA GLU A 23 -8.21 -10.99 10.20
C GLU A 23 -7.45 -10.29 9.06
N ASN A 24 -7.58 -8.97 8.99
CA ASN A 24 -7.08 -8.21 7.86
C ASN A 24 -5.58 -7.96 8.11
N TYR A 25 -4.78 -9.01 7.93
CA TYR A 25 -3.33 -8.89 7.88
C TYR A 25 -2.94 -7.98 6.71
N GLY A 26 -1.87 -7.20 6.89
CA GLY A 26 -1.31 -6.39 5.81
C GLY A 26 -1.04 -7.24 4.56
N GLN A 27 -1.31 -6.70 3.39
CA GLN A 27 -1.04 -7.36 2.11
C GLN A 27 0.36 -7.00 1.63
N ILE A 28 1.11 -8.01 1.17
CA ILE A 28 2.38 -7.82 0.45
C ILE A 28 2.12 -8.08 -1.03
N ILE A 29 2.50 -7.12 -1.87
CA ILE A 29 2.38 -7.21 -3.32
C ILE A 29 3.79 -7.12 -3.89
N ALA A 30 4.26 -8.21 -4.48
CA ALA A 30 5.56 -8.26 -5.15
C ALA A 30 5.41 -7.78 -6.60
N LEU A 31 6.28 -6.87 -7.02
CA LEU A 31 6.27 -6.28 -8.35
C LEU A 31 7.56 -6.68 -9.08
N GLY A 32 7.44 -7.09 -10.35
CA GLY A 32 8.59 -7.34 -11.23
C GLY A 32 9.19 -6.09 -11.88
N GLY A 33 8.70 -4.90 -11.50
CA GLY A 33 8.94 -3.62 -12.18
C GLY A 33 7.62 -2.96 -12.64
N GLY A 34 7.70 -1.77 -13.23
CA GLY A 34 6.55 -1.04 -13.77
C GLY A 34 5.96 0.04 -12.87
N GLY A 35 4.81 0.60 -13.29
CA GLY A 35 4.20 1.75 -12.62
C GLY A 35 5.02 3.02 -12.81
N PHE A 36 4.99 3.92 -11.81
CA PHE A 36 5.65 5.23 -11.94
C PHE A 36 7.16 5.20 -12.21
N SER A 37 7.86 4.10 -11.89
CA SER A 37 9.32 3.98 -12.07
C SER A 37 9.70 3.91 -13.55
N ASP A 38 8.93 3.14 -14.32
CA ASP A 38 9.28 2.70 -15.68
C ASP A 38 8.24 3.14 -16.73
N GLN A 39 7.00 3.45 -16.30
CA GLN A 39 5.85 3.70 -17.16
C GLN A 39 5.13 5.01 -16.77
N PRO A 40 5.71 6.19 -17.03
CA PRO A 40 5.16 7.49 -16.58
C PRO A 40 3.75 7.81 -17.13
N ASP A 41 3.40 7.22 -18.28
CA ASP A 41 2.12 7.41 -18.96
C ASP A 41 1.11 6.29 -18.69
N ASN A 42 1.53 5.20 -18.02
CA ASN A 42 0.65 4.09 -17.65
C ASN A 42 0.77 3.80 -16.15
N LEU A 43 -0.13 4.40 -15.38
CA LEU A 43 -0.16 4.31 -13.92
C LEU A 43 -1.23 3.33 -13.40
N LEU A 44 -1.70 2.40 -14.24
CA LEU A 44 -2.70 1.40 -13.84
C LEU A 44 -2.21 0.54 -12.67
N LEU A 45 -0.90 0.27 -12.61
CA LEU A 45 -0.30 -0.46 -11.49
C LEU A 45 -0.38 0.36 -10.20
N ASP A 46 -0.03 1.65 -10.24
CA ASP A 46 -0.13 2.54 -9.08
C ASP A 46 -1.57 2.70 -8.60
N GLU A 47 -2.53 2.84 -9.52
CA GLU A 47 -3.95 2.88 -9.21
C GLU A 47 -4.40 1.59 -8.52
N TYR A 48 -3.99 0.43 -9.03
CA TYR A 48 -4.27 -0.86 -8.41
C TYR A 48 -3.76 -0.93 -6.96
N LEU A 49 -2.52 -0.48 -6.70
CA LEU A 49 -1.94 -0.47 -5.36
C LEU A 49 -2.73 0.43 -4.40
N LEU A 50 -3.15 1.62 -4.87
CA LEU A 50 -3.97 2.54 -4.09
C LEU A 50 -5.34 1.92 -3.74
N LEU A 51 -5.96 1.20 -4.69
CA LEU A 51 -7.25 0.52 -4.46
C LEU A 51 -7.15 -0.59 -3.39
N GLN A 52 -5.99 -1.25 -3.25
CA GLN A 52 -5.81 -2.30 -2.23
C GLN A 52 -5.88 -1.75 -0.79
N THR A 53 -5.67 -0.45 -0.60
CA THR A 53 -5.77 0.19 0.72
C THR A 53 -7.20 0.23 1.28
N ASN A 54 -8.21 0.13 0.42
CA ASN A 54 -9.62 0.35 0.75
C ASN A 54 -9.89 1.72 1.43
N LYS A 55 -9.06 2.73 1.14
CA LYS A 55 -9.22 4.11 1.63
C LYS A 55 -9.58 5.05 0.50
N ALA A 56 -10.46 6.03 0.78
CA ALA A 56 -10.81 7.06 -0.18
C ALA A 56 -9.66 8.05 -0.47
N LYS A 57 -8.77 8.26 0.51
CA LYS A 57 -7.57 9.11 0.41
C LYS A 57 -6.40 8.48 1.16
N PRO A 58 -5.73 7.47 0.58
CA PRO A 58 -4.66 6.74 1.26
C PRO A 58 -3.44 7.61 1.54
N LYS A 59 -2.71 7.25 2.60
CA LYS A 59 -1.37 7.76 2.92
C LYS A 59 -0.32 6.81 2.36
N VAL A 60 0.50 7.33 1.46
CA VAL A 60 1.53 6.57 0.74
C VAL A 60 2.91 7.01 1.19
N LEU A 61 3.72 6.04 1.60
CA LEU A 61 5.14 6.23 1.85
C LEU A 61 5.96 5.51 0.80
N PHE A 62 6.84 6.24 0.14
CA PHE A 62 7.83 5.68 -0.77
C PHE A 62 9.20 5.55 -0.08
N LEU A 63 9.82 4.38 -0.20
CA LEU A 63 11.19 4.09 0.24
C LEU A 63 12.10 3.90 -1.00
N PRO A 64 12.81 4.95 -1.46
CA PRO A 64 13.68 4.89 -2.63
C PRO A 64 15.07 4.29 -2.35
N THR A 65 15.31 3.76 -1.14
CA THR A 65 16.64 3.43 -0.62
C THR A 65 17.45 2.51 -1.52
N ALA A 66 16.84 1.47 -2.09
CA ALA A 66 17.53 0.55 -3.01
C ALA A 66 18.00 1.26 -4.30
N GLY A 67 17.30 2.32 -4.71
CA GLY A 67 17.70 3.21 -5.79
C GLY A 67 18.62 4.34 -5.33
N GLY A 68 19.32 4.21 -4.20
CA GLY A 68 20.29 5.19 -3.71
C GLY A 68 19.69 6.53 -3.30
N ASP A 69 18.39 6.59 -3.02
CA ASP A 69 17.66 7.84 -2.77
C ASP A 69 17.85 8.89 -3.88
N HIS A 70 18.03 8.46 -5.14
CA HIS A 70 18.22 9.38 -6.27
C HIS A 70 17.02 10.32 -6.46
N GLU A 71 17.31 11.61 -6.64
CA GLU A 71 16.28 12.67 -6.79
C GLU A 71 15.38 12.43 -8.00
N ASP A 72 15.89 11.84 -9.08
CA ASP A 72 15.08 11.54 -10.27
C ASP A 72 14.02 10.50 -9.99
N TYR A 73 14.35 9.48 -9.17
CA TYR A 73 13.41 8.42 -8.80
C TYR A 73 12.32 8.98 -7.87
N ILE A 74 12.72 9.80 -6.90
CA ILE A 74 11.82 10.54 -6.03
C ILE A 74 10.91 11.46 -6.87
N SER A 75 11.48 12.19 -7.84
CA SER A 75 10.72 13.11 -8.69
C SER A 75 9.71 12.38 -9.58
N LYS A 76 10.04 11.18 -10.09
CA LYS A 76 9.08 10.32 -10.81
C LYS A 76 7.90 9.95 -9.91
N PHE A 77 8.15 9.55 -8.66
CA PHE A 77 7.12 9.26 -7.67
C PHE A 77 6.16 10.44 -7.46
N TYR A 78 6.70 11.63 -7.16
CA TYR A 78 5.85 12.82 -6.95
C TYR A 78 5.08 13.24 -8.21
N ARG A 79 5.68 13.12 -9.41
CA ARG A 79 4.99 13.42 -10.67
C ARG A 79 3.81 12.49 -10.95
N ALA A 80 3.91 11.22 -10.56
CA ALA A 80 2.83 10.26 -10.70
C ALA A 80 1.78 10.44 -9.61
N TYR A 81 2.19 10.44 -8.32
CA TYR A 81 1.26 10.41 -7.19
C TYR A 81 0.48 11.70 -6.97
N LYS A 82 0.93 12.84 -7.51
CA LYS A 82 0.12 14.07 -7.56
C LYS A 82 -1.15 13.93 -8.42
N LYS A 83 -1.22 12.93 -9.30
CA LYS A 83 -2.39 12.68 -10.16
C LYS A 83 -3.50 11.91 -9.44
N PHE A 84 -3.22 11.32 -8.27
CA PHE A 84 -4.16 10.52 -7.50
C PHE A 84 -4.69 11.28 -6.28
N ASN A 85 -5.89 10.92 -5.80
CA ASN A 85 -6.44 11.44 -4.56
C ASN A 85 -5.79 10.75 -3.34
N CYS A 86 -4.54 11.07 -3.04
CA CYS A 86 -3.81 10.51 -1.90
C CYS A 86 -2.92 11.59 -1.25
N THR A 87 -2.41 11.30 -0.06
CA THR A 87 -1.25 12.02 0.48
C THR A 87 -0.02 11.14 0.29
N HIS A 88 1.08 11.71 -0.20
CA HIS A 88 2.27 10.94 -0.54
C HIS A 88 3.53 11.62 -0.03
N VAL A 89 4.43 10.82 0.55
CA VAL A 89 5.72 11.26 1.10
C VAL A 89 6.78 10.21 0.77
N HIS A 90 8.05 10.63 0.76
CA HIS A 90 9.17 9.69 0.67
C HIS A 90 9.99 9.75 1.97
N LEU A 91 10.71 8.68 2.26
CA LEU A 91 11.69 8.62 3.34
C LEU A 91 13.03 8.17 2.75
N SER A 92 14.00 9.09 2.72
CA SER A 92 15.40 8.75 2.44
C SER A 92 16.06 8.25 3.72
N LEU A 93 16.75 7.11 3.62
CA LEU A 93 17.50 6.51 4.73
C LEU A 93 19.01 6.72 4.60
N THR A 94 19.50 7.14 3.44
CA THR A 94 20.94 7.34 3.19
C THR A 94 21.40 8.79 3.34
N LYS A 95 20.51 9.79 3.18
CA LYS A 95 20.92 11.21 3.15
C LYS A 95 20.97 11.88 4.52
N LYS A 96 20.03 11.59 5.41
CA LYS A 96 19.92 12.26 6.72
C LYS A 96 19.46 11.28 7.80
N PRO A 97 20.07 11.30 9.00
CA PRO A 97 19.59 10.53 10.13
C PRO A 97 18.16 10.94 10.50
N VAL A 98 17.29 9.95 10.70
CA VAL A 98 15.92 10.14 11.19
C VAL A 98 15.82 9.46 12.54
N SER A 99 15.26 10.15 13.55
CA SER A 99 15.10 9.57 14.87
C SER A 99 14.15 8.36 14.83
N HIS A 100 14.41 7.36 15.67
CA HIS A 100 13.60 6.14 15.73
C HIS A 100 12.11 6.45 15.94
N ARG A 101 11.79 7.36 16.86
CA ARG A 101 10.42 7.81 17.11
C ARG A 101 9.75 8.40 15.87
N LYS A 102 10.47 9.20 15.08
CA LYS A 102 9.93 9.81 13.86
C LYS A 102 9.73 8.76 12.75
N LEU A 103 10.64 7.80 12.66
CA LEU A 103 10.54 6.67 11.74
C LEU A 103 9.29 5.82 12.05
N GLU A 104 9.13 5.42 13.31
CA GLU A 104 7.98 4.64 13.78
C GLU A 104 6.66 5.37 13.50
N GLN A 105 6.55 6.65 13.89
CA GLN A 105 5.37 7.46 13.64
C GLN A 105 5.05 7.58 12.15
N LEU A 106 6.07 7.76 11.32
CA LEU A 106 5.88 7.87 9.88
C LEU A 106 5.38 6.55 9.31
N VAL A 107 6.08 5.44 9.56
CA VAL A 107 5.77 4.11 9.01
C VAL A 107 4.41 3.60 9.47
N MET A 108 4.11 3.69 10.77
CA MET A 108 2.87 3.17 11.35
C MET A 108 1.62 3.95 10.94
N SER A 109 1.77 5.14 10.34
CA SER A 109 0.64 5.97 9.92
C SER A 109 0.25 5.83 8.45
N GLN A 110 0.92 4.95 7.69
CA GLN A 110 0.70 4.78 6.25
C GLN A 110 -0.32 3.70 5.94
N ASP A 111 -1.06 3.89 4.84
CA ASP A 111 -1.97 2.89 4.30
C ASP A 111 -1.29 2.05 3.20
N LEU A 112 -0.28 2.61 2.54
CA LEU A 112 0.56 1.94 1.53
C LEU A 112 2.03 2.31 1.75
N ILE A 113 2.90 1.30 1.79
CA ILE A 113 4.36 1.47 1.78
C ILE A 113 4.89 0.88 0.49
N PHE A 114 5.40 1.72 -0.40
CA PHE A 114 6.05 1.32 -1.64
C PHE A 114 7.56 1.23 -1.42
N VAL A 115 8.14 0.05 -1.57
CA VAL A 115 9.58 -0.16 -1.51
C VAL A 115 10.14 -0.15 -2.93
N GLY A 116 10.96 0.85 -3.26
CA GLY A 116 11.55 0.99 -4.58
C GLY A 116 12.52 -0.14 -4.92
N GLY A 117 12.56 -0.54 -6.18
CA GLY A 117 13.61 -1.41 -6.71
C GLY A 117 14.97 -0.73 -6.81
N GLY A 118 16.03 -1.51 -7.02
CA GLY A 118 17.40 -1.04 -7.18
C GLY A 118 18.43 -2.06 -6.70
N SER A 119 19.48 -1.59 -6.04
CA SER A 119 20.54 -2.41 -5.46
C SER A 119 20.06 -3.16 -4.21
N LEU A 120 20.43 -4.44 -4.10
CA LEU A 120 20.30 -5.22 -2.86
C LEU A 120 21.51 -5.01 -1.91
N ASN A 121 22.58 -4.39 -2.41
CA ASN A 121 23.72 -3.98 -1.61
C ASN A 121 23.43 -2.57 -1.07
N PHE A 122 23.14 -2.47 0.21
CA PHE A 122 22.86 -1.23 0.93
C PHE A 122 23.67 -1.16 2.22
#